data_AF-A0A9D4YRA4-F1
#
_entry.id   AF-A0A9D4YRA4-F1
#
_cell.length_a   1.000
_cell.length_b   1.000
_cell.length_c   1.000
_cell.angle_alpha   90.00
_cell.angle_beta   90.00
_cell.angle_gamma   90.00
#
_symmetry.space_group_name_H-M   'P 1'
#
loop_
_entity.id
_entity.type
_entity.pdbx_description
1 polymer ?
#
loop_
_entity_poly.entity_id
_entity_poly.type
_entity_poly.pdbx_seq_one_letter_code
_entity_poly.pdbx_strand_id
1 'polypeptide(L)' 'MSDCLRTTTVDKNNGNYTAKQVVTFMNHNAGKWMSINQGLVAFGNKDREFNFMRTTEDSGAYIRSL' A
#
# COMPACT_ATOMS: atom_id res chain seq x y z
N MET A 1 -18.27 -16.20 -0.89
CA MET A 1 -17.89 -14.78 -0.66
C MET A 1 -16.38 -14.71 -0.88
N SER A 2 -15.89 -13.85 -1.77
CA SER A 2 -14.46 -13.72 -2.05
C SER A 2 -13.92 -12.54 -1.24
N ASP A 3 -12.90 -12.78 -0.43
CA ASP A 3 -12.20 -11.71 0.27
C ASP A 3 -11.31 -10.97 -0.74
N CYS A 4 -11.58 -9.67 -0.92
CA CYS A 4 -10.81 -8.82 -1.83
C CYS A 4 -10.07 -7.76 -1.03
N LEU A 5 -8.77 -7.62 -1.31
CA LEU A 5 -7.98 -6.49 -0.81
C LEU A 5 -8.54 -5.18 -1.35
N ARG A 6 -8.64 -4.16 -0.51
CA ARG A 6 -9.12 -2.83 -0.87
C ARG A 6 -8.10 -1.79 -0.44
N THR A 7 -7.89 -0.78 -1.26
CA THR A 7 -7.05 0.36 -0.92
C THR A 7 -7.78 1.67 -1.13
N THR A 8 -7.46 2.67 -0.32
CA THR A 8 -7.97 4.04 -0.48
C THR A 8 -6.84 5.01 -0.19
N THR A 9 -6.49 5.83 -1.17
CA THR A 9 -5.52 6.91 -1.00
C THR A 9 -6.12 7.98 -0.08
N VAL A 10 -5.42 8.29 1.01
CA VAL A 10 -5.86 9.27 2.02
C VAL A 10 -5.00 10.53 2.02
N ASP A 11 -3.80 10.48 1.45
CA ASP A 11 -2.91 11.63 1.33
C ASP A 11 -2.01 11.50 0.08
N LYS A 12 -1.63 12.63 -0.52
CA LYS A 12 -0.70 12.70 -1.65
C LYS A 12 0.19 13.94 -1.56
N ASN A 13 1.47 13.75 -1.85
CA ASN A 13 2.46 14.81 -1.96
C ASN A 13 3.15 14.74 -3.32
N ASN A 14 2.80 15.67 -4.21
CA ASN A 14 3.36 15.75 -5.56
C ASN A 14 4.79 16.30 -5.59
N GLY A 15 5.25 17.02 -4.56
CA GLY A 15 6.60 17.57 -4.51
C GLY A 15 7.65 16.47 -4.30
N ASN A 16 7.33 15.49 -3.45
CA ASN A 16 8.19 14.35 -3.15
C ASN A 16 7.76 13.07 -3.88
N TYR A 17 6.74 13.16 -4.74
CA TYR A 17 6.12 12.02 -5.44
C TYR A 17 5.74 10.87 -4.49
N THR A 18 5.08 11.20 -3.37
CA THR A 18 4.62 10.20 -2.39
C THR A 18 3.11 10.20 -2.24
N ALA A 19 2.56 9.07 -1.80
CA ALA A 19 1.16 8.93 -1.43
C ALA A 19 1.03 8.07 -0.16
N LYS A 20 -0.07 8.24 0.58
CA LYS A 20 -0.45 7.34 1.67
C LYS A 20 -1.79 6.71 1.35
N GLN A 21 -1.91 5.42 1.61
CA GLN A 21 -3.16 4.68 1.45
C GLN A 21 -3.48 3.86 2.69
N VAL A 22 -4.77 3.69 2.94
CA VAL A 22 -5.29 2.69 3.87
C VAL A 22 -5.53 1.41 3.09
N VAL A 23 -4.89 0.32 3.50
CA VAL A 23 -5.05 -1.02 2.92
C VAL A 23 -5.90 -1.85 3.86
N THR A 24 -7.06 -2.32 3.40
CA THR A 24 -7.96 -3.18 4.14
C THR A 24 -7.95 -4.59 3.55
N PHE A 25 -7.67 -5.59 4.38
CA PHE A 25 -7.54 -6.99 3.97
C PHE A 25 -8.06 -7.95 5.06
N MET A 26 -8.48 -9.15 4.66
CA MET A 26 -8.83 -10.22 5.59
C MET A 26 -7.54 -10.85 6.14
N ASN A 27 -7.31 -10.77 7.44
CA ASN A 27 -6.26 -11.55 8.09
C ASN A 27 -6.84 -12.92 8.47
N HIS A 28 -6.56 -13.94 7.66
CA HIS A 28 -7.06 -15.30 7.88
C HIS A 28 -6.51 -15.97 9.14
N ASN A 29 -5.31 -15.60 9.60
CA ASN A 29 -4.76 -16.13 10.86
C ASN A 29 -5.54 -15.62 12.08
N ALA A 30 -6.02 -14.38 12.01
CA ALA A 30 -6.81 -13.75 13.08
C ALA A 30 -8.34 -13.85 12.85
N GLY A 31 -8.77 -14.40 11.72
CA GLY A 31 -10.18 -14.53 11.33
C GLY A 31 -10.92 -13.18 11.23
N LYS A 32 -10.24 -12.07 10.96
CA LYS A 32 -10.84 -10.73 10.97
C LYS A 32 -10.24 -9.80 9.91
N TRP A 33 -11.04 -8.84 9.47
CA TRP A 33 -10.58 -7.73 8.65
C TRP A 33 -9.64 -6.81 9.44
N MET A 34 -8.56 -6.39 8.79
CA MET A 34 -7.58 -5.46 9.33
C MET A 34 -7.35 -4.31 8.35
N SER A 35 -6.95 -3.16 8.87
CA SER A 35 -6.55 -2.01 8.07
C SER A 35 -5.19 -1.50 8.51
N ILE A 36 -4.32 -1.19 7.55
CA ILE A 36 -2.98 -0.63 7.80
C ILE A 36 -2.78 0.62 6.94
N ASN A 37 -1.93 1.53 7.43
CA ASN A 37 -1.45 2.65 6.63
C ASN A 37 -0.20 2.22 5.86
N GLN A 38 -0.16 2.52 4.57
CA GLN A 38 0.96 2.23 3.68
C GLN A 38 1.38 3.49 2.94
N GLY A 39 2.65 3.88 3.09
CA GLY A 39 3.30 4.90 2.27
C GLY A 39 3.77 4.33 0.93
N LEU A 40 3.53 5.06 -0.16
CA LEU A 40 3.96 4.76 -1.52
C LEU A 40 4.93 5.86 -1.96
N VAL A 41 6.07 5.46 -2.53
CA VAL A 41 6.99 6.38 -3.21
C VAL A 41 6.99 6.04 -4.69
N ALA A 42 6.69 7.05 -5.51
CA ALA A 42 6.76 6.91 -6.94
C ALA A 42 8.23 6.93 -7.37
N PHE A 43 8.68 5.89 -8.07
CA PHE A 43 9.99 5.87 -8.71
C PHE A 43 9.79 5.87 -10.22
N GLY A 44 10.54 6.71 -10.92
CA GLY A 44 10.50 6.77 -12.37
C GLY A 44 11.83 6.37 -12.99
N ASN A 45 11.75 5.63 -14.09
CA ASN A 45 12.82 5.63 -15.09
C ASN A 45 12.63 6.87 -15.98
N LYS A 46 13.60 7.14 -16.88
CA LYS A 46 13.59 8.30 -17.78
C LYS A 46 12.17 8.59 -18.32
N ASP A 47 11.82 9.87 -18.36
CA ASP A 47 10.60 10.42 -18.97
C ASP A 47 9.29 10.40 -18.16
N ARG A 48 9.37 10.53 -16.83
CA ARG A 48 8.20 10.86 -15.96
C ARG A 48 7.11 9.78 -15.90
N GLU A 49 7.40 8.54 -16.28
CA GLU A 49 6.58 7.40 -15.88
C GLU A 49 6.85 7.06 -14.42
N PHE A 50 5.81 7.14 -13.58
CA PHE A 50 5.92 6.89 -12.14
C PHE A 50 5.31 5.54 -11.81
N ASN A 51 6.15 4.58 -11.39
CA ASN A 51 5.71 3.30 -10.86
C ASN A 51 5.58 3.41 -9.33
N PHE A 52 4.39 3.19 -8.79
CA PHE A 52 4.15 3.12 -7.34
C PHE A 52 4.27 1.67 -6.87
N MET A 53 5.47 1.10 -6.89
CA MET A 53 5.66 -0.29 -6.42
C MET A 53 6.56 -0.39 -5.17
N ARG A 54 7.02 0.73 -4.60
CA ARG A 54 7.84 0.72 -3.39
C ARG A 54 7.04 1.23 -2.19
N THR A 55 6.74 0.31 -1.27
CA THR A 55 6.05 0.57 -0.02
C THR A 55 7.08 0.89 1.07
N THR A 56 6.94 1.99 1.80
CA THR A 56 7.96 2.46 2.75
C THR A 56 7.60 2.32 4.22
N GLU A 57 6.35 1.95 4.53
CA GLU A 57 5.88 1.79 5.91
C GLU A 57 5.24 0.40 6.06
N ASP A 58 5.91 -0.45 6.84
CA ASP A 58 5.47 -1.79 7.22
C ASP A 58 5.03 -1.75 8.70
N SER A 59 3.87 -1.15 8.96
CA SER A 59 3.28 -1.17 10.30
C SER A 59 2.41 -2.42 10.49
N GLY A 60 3.06 -3.59 10.42
CA GLY A 60 2.57 -4.80 11.08
C GLY A 60 1.95 -5.90 10.22
N ALA A 61 2.26 -5.98 8.93
CA ALA A 61 1.83 -7.12 8.12
C ALA A 61 3.00 -7.65 7.26
N TYR A 62 3.80 -8.53 7.86
CA TYR A 62 4.70 -9.42 7.11
C TYR A 62 3.88 -10.20 6.07
N ILE A 63 3.83 -9.72 4.83
CA ILE A 63 3.41 -10.50 3.67
C ILE A 63 4.69 -11.08 3.08
N ARG A 64 4.98 -12.35 3.40
CA ARG A 64 6.01 -13.12 2.70
C ARG A 64 5.60 -13.19 1.22
N SER A 65 6.38 -12.57 0.35
CA SER A 65 6.34 -12.89 -1.08
C SER A 65 6.78 -14.36 -1.24
N LEU A 66 5.90 -15.17 -1.84
CA LEU A 66 6.22 -16.50 -2.34
C LEU A 66 7.13 -16.40 -3.57
#